data_AF-A0A1H7V519-F1
#
_entry.id   AF-A0A1H7V519-F1
#
_cell.length_a   1.000
_cell.length_b   1.000
_cell.length_c   1.000
_cell.angle_alpha   90.00
_cell.angle_beta   90.00
_cell.angle_gamma   90.00
#
_symmetry.space_group_name_H-M   'P 1'
#
loop_
_entity.id
_entity.type
_entity.pdbx_description
1 polymer ?
#
loop_
_entity_poly.entity_id
_entity_poly.type
_entity_poly.pdbx_seq_one_letter_code
_entity_poly.pdbx_strand_id
1 'polypeptide(L)'
;MKMLIAAMLVSGAAAAETPLLIHYNERPPYHYSQYGVPQGPAIDKLTNALDAARIPYRLRSTPAKQQLIILQANQAPACMLGWADLPGRDSRGKLSEKIYDERRLWCTKATPDETMQRLNQALIK
;
A
#
# COMPACT_ATOMS: atom_id res chain seq x y z
N MET A 1 -0.90 -16.14 56.69
CA MET A 1 -0.40 -16.40 55.32
C MET A 1 -1.04 -15.39 54.38
N LYS A 2 -0.32 -14.35 53.97
CA LYS A 2 -0.79 -13.35 52.99
C LYS A 2 0.01 -13.58 51.70
N MET A 3 -0.63 -14.17 50.70
CA MET A 3 -0.06 -14.36 49.37
C MET A 3 -0.23 -13.05 48.59
N LEU A 4 0.88 -12.36 48.32
CA LEU A 4 0.93 -11.21 47.42
C LEU A 4 1.05 -11.73 45.99
N ILE A 5 -0.01 -11.56 45.19
CA ILE A 5 0.00 -11.82 43.76
C ILE A 5 0.60 -10.58 43.09
N ALA A 6 1.82 -10.70 42.57
CA ALA A 6 2.45 -9.68 41.74
C ALA A 6 1.91 -9.79 40.31
N ALA A 7 1.07 -8.82 39.91
CA ALA A 7 0.61 -8.68 38.53
C ALA A 7 1.72 -8.08 37.66
N MET A 8 2.39 -8.91 36.85
CA MET A 8 3.28 -8.45 35.79
C MET A 8 2.46 -7.85 34.65
N LEU A 9 2.47 -6.52 34.53
CA LEU A 9 2.00 -5.81 33.36
C LEU A 9 2.97 -6.07 32.20
N VAL A 10 2.59 -6.95 31.28
CA VAL A 10 3.29 -7.10 29.99
C VAL A 10 2.92 -5.90 29.13
N SER A 11 3.74 -4.86 29.18
CA SER A 11 3.69 -3.77 28.20
C SER A 11 4.18 -4.30 26.86
N GLY A 12 3.25 -4.70 25.99
CA GLY A 12 3.54 -4.99 24.60
C GLY A 12 4.08 -3.73 23.93
N ALA A 13 5.36 -3.73 23.57
CA ALA A 13 5.93 -2.69 22.75
C ALA A 13 5.22 -2.70 21.38
N ALA A 14 4.43 -1.67 21.10
CA ALA A 14 3.88 -1.46 19.77
C ALA A 14 5.05 -1.19 18.82
N ALA A 15 5.49 -2.22 18.09
CA ALA A 15 6.45 -2.03 17.01
C ALA A 15 5.81 -1.10 15.98
N ALA A 16 6.47 0.01 15.67
CA ALA A 16 6.01 0.93 14.65
C ALA A 16 5.93 0.21 13.30
N GLU A 17 4.75 0.18 12.69
CA GLU A 17 4.54 -0.45 11.38
C GLU A 17 5.41 0.25 10.33
N THR A 18 6.22 -0.52 9.60
CA THR A 18 7.06 0.01 8.52
C THR A 18 6.16 0.60 7.43
N PRO A 19 6.40 1.84 6.98
CA PRO A 19 5.56 2.45 5.96
C PRO A 19 5.54 1.65 4.66
N LEU A 20 4.35 1.40 4.12
CA LEU A 20 4.17 0.78 2.81
C LEU A 20 4.67 1.74 1.71
N LEU A 21 5.61 1.27 0.88
CA LEU A 21 6.11 2.05 -0.24
C LEU A 21 5.16 1.94 -1.43
N ILE A 22 4.57 3.06 -1.81
CA ILE A 22 3.69 3.19 -2.98
C ILE A 22 4.47 3.84 -4.12
N HIS A 23 4.65 3.10 -5.20
CA HIS A 23 5.21 3.57 -6.45
C HIS A 23 4.12 4.07 -7.39
N TYR A 24 4.32 5.23 -8.01
CA TYR A 24 3.48 5.71 -9.10
C TYR A 24 4.37 6.12 -10.28
N ASN A 25 3.87 6.00 -11.51
CA ASN A 25 4.53 6.56 -12.68
C ASN A 25 3.87 7.89 -13.05
N GLU A 26 4.53 8.76 -13.82
CA GLU A 26 3.91 10.00 -14.25
C GLU A 26 2.82 9.72 -15.31
N ARG A 27 1.58 10.11 -15.03
CA ARG A 27 0.41 9.99 -15.93
C ARG A 27 -0.68 11.01 -15.56
N PRO A 28 -0.54 12.27 -15.98
CA PRO A 28 -1.63 13.22 -15.89
C PRO A 28 -2.89 12.73 -16.64
N PRO A 29 -4.10 13.07 -16.16
CA PRO A 29 -4.36 13.85 -14.94
C PRO A 29 -4.31 13.00 -13.65
N TYR A 30 -4.21 11.67 -13.73
CA TYR A 30 -4.53 10.78 -12.61
C TYR A 30 -3.50 10.75 -11.48
N HIS A 31 -2.23 10.58 -11.83
CA HIS A 31 -1.15 10.48 -10.86
C HIS A 31 0.12 11.08 -11.47
N TYR A 32 0.58 12.19 -10.90
CA TYR A 32 1.70 12.95 -11.42
C TYR A 32 2.40 13.71 -10.29
N SER A 33 3.59 14.23 -10.54
CA SER A 33 4.31 15.08 -9.60
C SER A 33 4.22 16.54 -10.03
N GLN A 34 3.91 17.43 -9.10
CA GLN A 34 4.05 18.88 -9.29
C GLN A 34 5.06 19.40 -8.27
N TYR A 35 6.19 19.95 -8.75
CA TYR A 35 7.31 20.39 -7.90
C TYR A 35 7.80 19.31 -6.91
N GLY A 36 7.79 18.05 -7.36
CA GLY A 36 8.20 16.90 -6.53
C GLY A 36 7.14 16.39 -5.55
N VAL A 37 5.96 17.02 -5.48
CA VAL A 37 4.84 16.57 -4.67
C VAL A 37 3.90 15.71 -5.52
N PRO A 38 3.57 14.47 -5.10
CA PRO A 38 2.56 13.66 -5.77
C PRO A 38 1.18 14.33 -5.75
N GLN A 39 0.49 14.30 -6.89
CA GLN A 39 -0.78 14.98 -7.15
C GLN A 39 -1.68 14.13 -8.06
N GLY A 40 -2.96 14.49 -8.09
CA GLY A 40 -3.96 13.96 -9.00
C GLY A 40 -4.99 13.05 -8.31
N PRO A 41 -6.18 12.88 -8.90
CA PRO A 41 -7.31 12.23 -8.25
C PRO A 41 -7.05 10.77 -7.87
N ALA A 42 -6.15 10.06 -8.57
CA ALA A 42 -5.78 8.70 -8.20
C ALA A 42 -4.82 8.67 -7.00
N ILE A 43 -3.95 9.69 -6.86
CA ILE A 43 -3.16 9.88 -5.64
C ILE A 43 -4.10 10.20 -4.48
N ASP A 44 -4.99 11.19 -4.64
CA ASP A 44 -5.90 11.64 -3.58
C ASP A 44 -6.78 10.50 -3.05
N LYS A 45 -7.42 9.74 -3.96
CA LYS A 45 -8.25 8.60 -3.55
C LYS A 45 -7.43 7.54 -2.80
N LEU A 46 -6.23 7.25 -3.28
CA LEU A 46 -5.36 6.26 -2.65
C LEU A 46 -4.90 6.71 -1.27
N THR A 47 -4.43 7.96 -1.13
CA THR A 47 -3.94 8.48 0.15
C THR A 47 -5.06 8.57 1.17
N ASN A 48 -6.26 9.03 0.76
CA ASN A 48 -7.43 9.05 1.63
C ASN A 48 -7.80 7.64 2.14
N ALA A 49 -7.71 6.62 1.28
CA ALA A 49 -7.97 5.24 1.68
C ALA A 49 -6.89 4.70 2.64
N LEU A 50 -5.61 4.98 2.38
CA LEU A 50 -4.50 4.59 3.26
C LEU A 50 -4.62 5.26 4.64
N ASP A 51 -4.95 6.55 4.68
CA ASP A 51 -5.17 7.32 5.90
C ASP A 51 -6.37 6.78 6.69
N ALA A 52 -7.51 6.56 6.03
CA ALA A 52 -8.70 5.97 6.65
C ALA A 52 -8.45 4.56 7.19
N ALA A 53 -7.60 3.79 6.49
CA ALA A 53 -7.17 2.47 6.92
C ALA A 53 -6.08 2.51 8.00
N ARG A 54 -5.52 3.68 8.34
CA ARG A 54 -4.36 3.86 9.24
C ARG A 54 -3.12 3.07 8.79
N ILE A 55 -2.86 3.01 7.49
CA ILE A 55 -1.67 2.34 6.93
C ILE A 55 -0.60 3.42 6.73
N PRO A 56 0.54 3.38 7.46
CA PRO A 56 1.62 4.32 7.20
C PRO A 56 2.17 4.08 5.78
N TYR A 57 2.44 5.15 5.03
CA TYR A 57 2.92 5.02 3.65
C TYR A 57 3.94 6.08 3.26
N ARG A 58 4.62 5.81 2.13
CA ARG A 58 5.46 6.76 1.40
C ARG A 58 5.16 6.64 -0.09
N LEU A 59 5.07 7.78 -0.77
CA LEU A 59 4.89 7.83 -2.22
C LEU A 59 6.23 8.06 -2.91
N ARG A 60 6.46 7.37 -4.01
CA ARG A 60 7.67 7.51 -4.83
C ARG A 60 7.34 7.47 -6.32
N SER A 61 7.75 8.51 -7.05
CA SER A 61 7.73 8.47 -8.51
C SER A 61 8.73 7.42 -9.00
N THR A 62 8.28 6.47 -9.80
CA THR A 62 9.08 5.35 -10.31
C THR A 62 8.57 4.97 -11.69
N PRO A 63 9.41 4.95 -12.74
CA PRO A 63 9.00 4.55 -14.09
C PRO A 63 8.35 3.16 -14.11
N ALA A 64 7.31 2.98 -14.92
CA ALA A 64 6.53 1.75 -14.96
C ALA A 64 7.37 0.48 -15.21
N LYS A 65 8.42 0.56 -16.04
CA LYS A 65 9.35 -0.56 -16.25
C LYS A 65 10.10 -0.96 -14.97
N GLN A 66 10.52 0.00 -14.16
CA GLN A 66 11.20 -0.27 -12.88
C GLN A 66 10.23 -0.85 -11.85
N GLN A 67 8.96 -0.41 -11.85
CA GLN A 67 7.93 -0.99 -11.00
C GLN A 67 7.74 -2.49 -11.27
N LEU A 68 7.83 -2.94 -12.53
CA LEU A 68 7.78 -4.37 -12.87
C LEU A 68 8.94 -5.16 -12.28
N ILE A 69 10.15 -4.58 -12.28
CA ILE A 69 11.33 -5.20 -11.66
C ILE A 69 11.10 -5.36 -10.16
N ILE A 70 10.55 -4.33 -9.49
CA ILE A 70 10.26 -4.37 -8.05
C ILE A 70 9.21 -5.45 -7.74
N LEU A 71 8.13 -5.53 -8.52
CA LEU A 71 7.10 -6.57 -8.38
C LEU A 71 7.68 -7.96 -8.52
N GLN A 72 8.51 -8.19 -9.55
CA GLN A 72 9.12 -9.48 -9.81
C GLN A 72 10.13 -9.88 -8.73
N ALA A 73 10.90 -8.91 -8.23
CA ALA A 73 11.86 -9.14 -7.16
C ALA A 73 11.17 -9.56 -5.86
N ASN A 74 10.00 -8.96 -5.56
CA ASN A 74 9.16 -9.31 -4.41
C ASN A 74 9.93 -9.32 -3.06
N GLN A 75 10.93 -8.45 -2.92
CA GLN A 75 11.85 -8.49 -1.76
C GLN A 75 11.29 -7.78 -0.52
N ALA A 76 10.33 -6.87 -0.70
CA ALA A 76 9.73 -6.10 0.38
C ALA A 76 8.27 -5.74 0.06
N PRO A 77 7.44 -5.39 1.07
CA PRO A 77 6.13 -4.79 0.87
C PRO A 77 6.23 -3.51 0.03
N ALA A 78 5.60 -3.53 -1.14
CA ALA A 78 5.51 -2.37 -2.02
C ALA A 78 4.27 -2.50 -2.91
N CYS A 79 3.70 -1.37 -3.34
CA CYS A 79 2.56 -1.35 -4.25
C CYS A 79 2.73 -0.35 -5.37
N MET A 80 2.13 -0.66 -6.51
CA MET A 80 2.34 0.05 -7.76
C MET A 80 0.99 0.57 -8.24
N LEU A 81 0.85 1.89 -8.34
CA LEU A 81 -0.38 2.57 -8.71
C LEU A 81 -0.61 2.53 -10.23
N GLY A 82 -1.87 2.35 -10.64
CA GLY A 82 -2.30 2.60 -12.02
C GLY A 82 -2.23 1.37 -12.94
N TRP A 83 -2.19 0.16 -12.39
CA TRP A 83 -2.09 -1.07 -13.16
C TRP A 83 -3.46 -1.67 -13.45
N ALA A 84 -3.66 -2.10 -14.70
CA ALA A 84 -4.84 -2.86 -15.09
C ALA A 84 -4.78 -4.28 -14.51
N ASP A 85 -5.92 -4.85 -14.20
CA ASP A 85 -6.02 -6.27 -13.96
C ASP A 85 -5.92 -7.01 -15.32
N LEU A 86 -4.88 -7.82 -15.48
CA LEU A 86 -4.65 -8.62 -16.69
C LEU A 86 -4.32 -10.05 -16.27
N PRO A 87 -4.70 -11.06 -17.07
CA PRO A 87 -4.42 -12.46 -16.76
C PRO A 87 -2.96 -12.69 -16.36
N GLY A 88 -2.74 -13.37 -15.22
CA GLY A 88 -1.42 -13.71 -14.71
C GLY A 88 -0.69 -12.57 -13.98
N ARG A 89 -1.37 -11.49 -13.58
CA ARG A 89 -0.81 -10.47 -12.68
C ARG A 89 -1.03 -10.81 -11.21
N ASP A 90 -2.20 -11.32 -10.88
CA ASP A 90 -2.57 -11.92 -9.59
C ASP A 90 -1.60 -13.05 -9.18
N SER A 91 -1.09 -13.84 -10.13
CA SER A 91 -0.08 -14.86 -9.85
C SER A 91 1.29 -14.29 -9.46
N ARG A 92 1.55 -13.02 -9.75
CA ARG A 92 2.83 -12.32 -9.54
C ARG A 92 2.77 -11.24 -8.45
N GLY A 93 1.59 -10.92 -7.94
CA GLY A 93 1.39 -9.93 -6.89
C GLY A 93 -0.08 -9.84 -6.51
N LYS A 94 -0.40 -9.01 -5.52
CA LYS A 94 -1.77 -8.85 -5.00
C LYS A 94 -2.39 -7.62 -5.64
N LEU A 95 -3.60 -7.75 -6.19
CA LEU A 95 -4.33 -6.61 -6.76
C LEU A 95 -5.28 -6.02 -5.70
N SER A 96 -5.29 -4.70 -5.56
CA SER A 96 -6.25 -4.01 -4.67
C SER A 96 -7.60 -3.85 -5.34
N GLU A 97 -8.53 -3.22 -4.63
CA GLU A 97 -9.72 -2.65 -5.25
C GLU A 97 -9.43 -1.53 -6.25
N LYS A 98 -10.42 -1.22 -7.10
CA LYS A 98 -10.30 -0.20 -8.15
C LYS A 98 -10.07 1.19 -7.55
N ILE A 99 -9.08 1.89 -8.08
CA ILE A 99 -8.79 3.27 -7.74
C ILE A 99 -9.51 4.19 -8.72
N TYR A 100 -9.26 4.03 -10.02
CA TYR A 100 -9.92 4.78 -11.08
C TYR A 100 -10.06 3.90 -12.31
N ASP A 101 -11.10 4.10 -13.11
CA ASP A 101 -11.44 3.21 -14.23
C ASP A 101 -11.33 1.73 -13.81
N GLU A 102 -10.58 0.94 -14.58
CA GLU A 102 -10.21 -0.46 -14.29
C GLU A 102 -8.81 -0.60 -13.66
N ARG A 103 -8.25 0.49 -13.10
CA ARG A 103 -6.89 0.53 -12.53
C ARG A 103 -6.90 0.30 -11.03
N ARG A 104 -5.95 -0.51 -10.57
CA ARG A 104 -5.78 -0.96 -9.18
C ARG A 104 -4.35 -0.65 -8.71
N LEU A 105 -4.09 -0.83 -7.42
CA LEU A 105 -2.72 -1.14 -6.99
C LEU A 105 -2.38 -2.56 -7.39
N TRP A 106 -1.14 -2.75 -7.82
CA TRP A 106 -0.53 -4.07 -7.88
C TRP A 106 0.59 -4.12 -6.86
N CYS A 107 0.42 -4.93 -5.83
CA CYS A 107 1.33 -5.04 -4.70
C CYS A 107 2.20 -6.28 -4.82
N THR A 108 3.41 -6.21 -4.25
CA THR A 108 4.28 -7.38 -4.08
C THR A 108 3.55 -8.42 -3.22
N LYS A 109 3.85 -9.71 -3.42
CA LYS A 109 3.34 -10.78 -2.54
C LYS A 109 3.80 -10.62 -1.09
N ALA A 110 4.94 -9.96 -0.89
CA ALA A 110 5.47 -9.60 0.42
C ALA A 110 4.58 -8.63 1.20
N THR A 111 3.70 -7.86 0.54
CA THR A 111 2.72 -7.00 1.24
C THR A 111 1.78 -7.86 2.08
N PRO A 112 1.64 -7.61 3.40
CA PRO A 112 0.78 -8.43 4.27
C PRO A 112 -0.68 -8.47 3.81
N ASP A 113 -1.33 -9.63 3.98
CA ASP A 113 -2.74 -9.79 3.59
C ASP A 113 -3.67 -8.88 4.40
N GLU A 114 -3.38 -8.67 5.68
CA GLU A 114 -4.12 -7.74 6.53
C GLU A 114 -4.05 -6.30 5.99
N THR A 115 -2.87 -5.85 5.54
CA THR A 115 -2.70 -4.54 4.91
C THR A 115 -3.55 -4.43 3.65
N MET A 116 -3.57 -5.47 2.81
CA MET A 116 -4.41 -5.51 1.60
C MET A 116 -5.90 -5.47 1.94
N GLN A 117 -6.33 -6.21 2.96
CA GLN A 117 -7.73 -6.24 3.40
C GLN A 117 -8.19 -4.87 3.91
N ARG A 118 -7.41 -4.24 4.81
CA ARG A 118 -7.70 -2.89 5.34
C ARG A 118 -7.77 -1.84 4.24
N LEU A 119 -6.82 -1.88 3.30
CA LEU A 119 -6.81 -0.99 2.14
C LEU A 119 -8.05 -1.19 1.26
N ASN A 120 -8.37 -2.43 0.90
CA ASN A 120 -9.53 -2.73 0.04
C ASN A 120 -10.85 -2.30 0.70
N GLN A 121 -11.00 -2.53 2.01
CA GLN A 121 -12.17 -2.06 2.76
C GLN A 121 -12.29 -0.52 2.75
N ALA A 122 -11.17 0.21 2.75
CA ALA A 122 -11.17 1.66 2.68
C ALA A 122 -11.44 2.19 1.26
N LEU A 123 -11.02 1.47 0.22
CA LEU A 123 -11.23 1.86 -1.19
C LEU A 123 -12.67 1.71 -1.70
N ILE A 124 -13.48 0.87 -1.04
CA ILE A 124 -14.89 0.62 -1.40
C ILE A 124 -15.83 1.68 -0.80
N LYS A 125 -15.39 2.40 0.23
CA LYS A 125 -16.17 3.45 0.90
C LYS A 125 -16.23 4.72 0.08
#